data_AF-A0A3C0BSS1-F1
#
_entry.id   AF-A0A3C0BSS1-F1
#
_cell.length_a   1.000
_cell.length_b   1.000
_cell.length_c   1.000
_cell.angle_alpha   90.00
_cell.angle_beta   90.00
_cell.angle_gamma   90.00
#
_symmetry.space_group_name_H-M   'P 1'
#
loop_
_entity.id
_entity.type
_entity.pdbx_description
1 polymer ?
#
loop_
_entity_poly.entity_id
_entity_poly.type
_entity_poly.pdbx_seq_one_letter_code
_entity_poly.pdbx_strand_id
1 'polypeptide(L)'
;MFVIPLIAGAVGGAFAAVVAGQYLRRRKPYQAVWALALGMFAAAALFETAGVAFGWLDATYKGYYLFGGLLNVGWLGLGSLLLLTSPRVGRIAIVVMVVVSVIALVAVIFAHTNHELLKSQVPARGAIDVPAVLPLITNLGGSLLLIGGAAWS
;
A
#
# COMPACT_ATOMS: atom_id res chain seq x y z
N MET A 1 9.22 3.44 19.47
CA MET A 1 8.00 3.08 20.21
C MET A 1 7.05 2.34 19.28
N PHE A 2 6.94 1.01 19.40
CA PHE A 2 6.16 0.15 18.48
C PHE A 2 4.63 0.23 18.69
N VAL A 3 4.17 0.89 19.74
CA VAL A 3 2.74 0.99 20.10
C VAL A 3 1.93 1.75 19.03
N ILE A 4 2.52 2.80 18.45
CA ILE A 4 1.86 3.63 17.43
C ILE A 4 1.54 2.81 16.17
N PRO A 5 2.50 2.14 15.51
CA PRO A 5 2.19 1.35 14.32
C PRO A 5 1.28 0.16 14.65
N LEU A 6 1.35 -0.40 15.85
CA LEU A 6 0.44 -1.48 16.27
C LEU A 6 -1.03 -1.00 16.32
N ILE A 7 -1.27 0.16 16.94
CA ILE A 7 -2.61 0.77 16.98
C ILE A 7 -3.06 1.13 15.57
N ALA A 8 -2.18 1.73 14.75
CA ALA A 8 -2.49 2.07 13.37
C ALA A 8 -2.89 0.83 12.56
N GLY A 9 -2.17 -0.27 12.72
CA GLY A 9 -2.47 -1.55 12.09
C GLY A 9 -3.81 -2.13 12.53
N ALA A 10 -4.10 -2.09 13.84
CA ALA A 10 -5.38 -2.56 14.38
C ALA A 10 -6.56 -1.74 13.86
N VAL A 11 -6.43 -0.41 13.86
CA VAL A 11 -7.46 0.51 13.33
C VAL A 11 -7.63 0.29 11.83
N GLY A 12 -6.54 0.27 11.06
CA GLY A 12 -6.56 0.00 9.63
C GLY A 12 -7.21 -1.34 9.28
N GLY A 13 -6.89 -2.39 10.04
CA GLY A 13 -7.49 -3.72 9.90
C GLY A 13 -8.98 -3.73 10.22
N ALA A 14 -9.42 -3.00 11.25
CA ALA A 14 -10.84 -2.85 11.55
C ALA A 14 -11.59 -2.14 10.41
N PHE A 15 -11.03 -1.05 9.87
CA PHE A 15 -11.60 -0.38 8.69
C PHE A 15 -11.64 -1.30 7.47
N ALA A 16 -10.56 -2.06 7.22
CA ALA A 16 -10.52 -3.06 6.15
C ALA A 16 -11.66 -4.08 6.28
N ALA A 17 -11.89 -4.61 7.49
CA ALA A 17 -12.96 -5.56 7.77
C ALA A 17 -14.36 -4.95 7.55
N VAL A 18 -14.58 -3.71 8.00
CA VAL A 18 -15.85 -2.99 7.78
C VAL A 18 -16.12 -2.81 6.28
N VAL A 19 -15.13 -2.30 5.53
CA VAL A 19 -15.28 -2.07 4.09
C VAL A 19 -15.43 -3.38 3.32
N ALA A 20 -14.72 -4.44 3.72
CA ALA A 20 -14.90 -5.78 3.17
C ALA A 20 -16.32 -6.30 3.41
N GLY A 21 -16.88 -6.12 4.62
CA GLY A 21 -18.27 -6.45 4.92
C GLY A 21 -19.26 -5.68 4.05
N GLN A 22 -19.00 -4.40 3.78
CA GLN A 22 -19.82 -3.63 2.84
C GLN A 22 -19.73 -4.18 1.41
N TYR A 23 -18.53 -4.55 0.95
CA TYR A 23 -18.34 -5.19 -0.35
C TYR A 23 -19.13 -6.50 -0.45
N LEU A 24 -19.09 -7.36 0.57
CA LEU A 24 -19.81 -8.64 0.54
C LEU A 24 -21.33 -8.45 0.35
N ARG A 25 -21.88 -7.36 0.91
CA ARG A 25 -23.31 -7.01 0.82
C ARG A 25 -23.69 -6.32 -0.50
N ARG A 26 -22.89 -5.37 -0.98
CA ARG A 26 -23.24 -4.50 -2.13
C ARG A 26 -22.51 -4.85 -3.44
N ARG A 27 -21.45 -5.65 -3.35
CA ARG A 27 -20.60 -6.13 -4.46
C ARG A 27 -20.07 -5.02 -5.36
N LYS A 28 -19.80 -3.83 -4.81
CA LYS A 28 -19.24 -2.70 -5.57
C LYS A 28 -17.72 -2.82 -5.68
N PRO A 29 -17.12 -2.81 -6.89
CA PRO A 29 -15.68 -3.04 -7.09
C PRO A 29 -14.76 -2.12 -6.28
N TYR A 30 -15.09 -0.83 -6.17
CA TYR A 30 -14.28 0.13 -5.40
C TYR A 30 -14.16 -0.25 -3.91
N GLN A 31 -15.18 -0.88 -3.33
CA GLN A 31 -15.15 -1.32 -1.93
C GLN A 31 -14.17 -2.47 -1.73
N ALA A 32 -14.10 -3.41 -2.67
CA ALA A 32 -13.09 -4.49 -2.61
C ALA A 32 -11.67 -3.93 -2.70
N VAL A 33 -11.45 -2.96 -3.60
CA VAL A 33 -10.15 -2.30 -3.77
C VAL A 33 -9.75 -1.51 -2.53
N TRP A 34 -10.67 -0.75 -1.93
CA TRP A 34 -10.38 -0.05 -0.67
C TRP A 34 -10.15 -1.00 0.49
N ALA A 35 -10.92 -2.08 0.61
CA ALA A 35 -10.68 -3.09 1.65
C ALA A 35 -9.29 -3.74 1.50
N LEU A 36 -8.87 -4.05 0.27
CA LEU A 36 -7.52 -4.55 -0.03
C LEU A 36 -6.45 -3.54 0.40
N ALA A 37 -6.58 -2.28 0.01
CA ALA A 37 -5.59 -1.26 0.34
C ALA A 37 -5.50 -1.00 1.85
N LEU A 38 -6.64 -0.93 2.56
CA LEU A 38 -6.66 -0.83 4.02
C LEU A 38 -6.03 -2.06 4.70
N GLY A 39 -6.24 -3.26 4.13
CA GLY A 39 -5.56 -4.48 4.57
C GLY A 39 -4.05 -4.42 4.36
N MET A 40 -3.60 -3.87 3.23
CA MET A 40 -2.16 -3.63 2.98
C MET A 40 -1.58 -2.61 3.97
N PHE A 41 -2.30 -1.53 4.26
CA PHE A 41 -1.89 -0.57 5.29
C PHE A 41 -1.74 -1.26 6.66
N ALA A 42 -2.71 -2.09 7.04
CA ALA A 42 -2.62 -2.86 8.28
C ALA A 42 -1.41 -3.80 8.30
N ALA A 43 -1.16 -4.52 7.20
CA ALA A 43 0.01 -5.38 7.06
C ALA A 43 1.32 -4.58 7.15
N ALA A 44 1.41 -3.44 6.48
CA ALA A 44 2.58 -2.55 6.54
C ALA A 44 2.86 -2.09 7.97
N ALA A 45 1.81 -1.69 8.71
CA ALA A 45 1.93 -1.27 10.09
C ALA A 45 2.36 -2.42 11.03
N LEU A 46 1.98 -3.66 10.74
CA LEU A 46 2.48 -4.85 11.46
C LEU A 46 3.97 -5.11 11.16
N PHE A 47 4.40 -4.98 9.90
CA PHE A 47 5.83 -5.04 9.56
C PHE A 47 6.61 -3.93 10.24
N GLU A 48 6.10 -2.70 10.28
CA GLU A 48 6.71 -1.59 11.00
C GLU A 48 6.81 -1.86 12.50
N THR A 49 5.74 -2.39 13.09
CA THR A 49 5.73 -2.81 14.50
C THR A 49 6.84 -3.82 14.78
N ALA A 50 6.97 -4.84 13.92
CA ALA A 50 8.02 -5.84 14.05
C ALA A 50 9.42 -5.24 13.88
N GLY A 51 9.62 -4.36 12.90
CA GLY A 51 10.89 -3.68 12.65
C GLY A 51 11.33 -2.77 13.79
N VAL A 52 10.39 -2.01 14.37
CA VAL A 52 10.67 -1.12 15.50
C VAL A 52 10.84 -1.89 16.81
N ALA A 53 10.11 -2.99 17.02
CA ALA A 53 10.17 -3.78 18.25
C ALA A 53 11.38 -4.72 18.32
N PHE A 54 11.73 -5.37 17.21
CA PHE A 54 12.74 -6.43 17.16
C PHE A 54 13.97 -6.07 16.31
N GLY A 55 13.98 -4.90 15.67
CA GLY A 55 14.99 -4.49 14.70
C GLY A 55 14.58 -4.82 13.26
N TRP A 56 15.07 -4.02 12.31
CA TRP A 56 14.74 -4.21 10.90
C TRP A 56 15.57 -5.34 10.28
N LEU A 57 14.86 -6.33 9.77
CA LEU A 57 15.38 -7.39 8.91
C LEU A 57 15.00 -7.12 7.46
N ASP A 58 15.73 -7.71 6.50
CA ASP A 58 15.47 -7.60 5.06
C ASP A 58 13.99 -7.88 4.73
N ALA A 59 13.47 -9.02 5.18
CA ALA A 59 12.08 -9.42 4.92
C ALA A 59 11.05 -8.45 5.54
N THR A 60 11.27 -8.02 6.78
CA THR A 60 10.37 -7.10 7.48
C THR A 60 10.34 -5.73 6.80
N TYR A 61 11.51 -5.21 6.42
CA TYR A 61 11.61 -3.93 5.72
C TYR A 61 10.99 -4.00 4.32
N LYS A 62 11.25 -5.08 3.57
CA LYS A 62 10.64 -5.32 2.26
C LYS A 62 9.11 -5.38 2.33
N GLY A 63 8.57 -6.07 3.34
CA GLY A 63 7.12 -6.12 3.60
C GLY A 63 6.54 -4.74 3.87
N TYR A 64 7.14 -4.01 4.80
CA TYR A 64 6.75 -2.62 5.11
C TYR A 64 6.79 -1.72 3.87
N TYR A 65 7.89 -1.77 3.12
CA TYR A 65 8.10 -0.93 1.93
C TYR A 65 7.12 -1.27 0.80
N LEU A 66 6.92 -2.55 0.50
CA LEU A 66 6.03 -3.01 -0.55
C LEU A 66 4.59 -2.60 -0.28
N PHE A 67 4.09 -2.93 0.91
CA PHE A 67 2.70 -2.68 1.24
C PHE A 67 2.47 -1.20 1.51
N GLY A 68 3.24 -0.56 2.40
CA GLY A 68 3.01 0.81 2.82
C GLY A 68 3.53 1.85 1.83
N GLY A 69 4.82 1.77 1.49
CA GLY A 69 5.52 2.81 0.73
C GLY A 69 5.32 2.75 -0.79
N LEU A 70 5.03 1.57 -1.34
CA LEU A 70 5.03 1.33 -2.78
C LEU A 70 3.62 1.16 -3.35
N LEU A 71 2.82 0.22 -2.82
CA LEU A 71 1.57 -0.18 -3.47
C LEU A 71 0.31 0.45 -2.87
N ASN A 72 0.27 0.71 -1.56
CA ASN A 72 -0.96 1.11 -0.86
C ASN A 72 -1.64 2.35 -1.48
N VAL A 73 -0.89 3.43 -1.72
CA VAL A 73 -1.45 4.68 -2.26
C VAL A 73 -2.04 4.48 -3.66
N GLY A 74 -1.39 3.67 -4.51
CA GLY A 74 -1.90 3.35 -5.84
C GLY A 74 -3.23 2.61 -5.78
N TRP A 75 -3.37 1.61 -4.90
CA TRP A 75 -4.62 0.88 -4.71
C TRP A 75 -5.72 1.74 -4.06
N LEU A 76 -5.38 2.62 -3.12
CA LEU A 76 -6.34 3.58 -2.54
C LEU A 76 -6.91 4.51 -3.62
N GLY A 77 -6.04 5.12 -4.44
CA GLY A 77 -6.45 6.00 -5.53
C GLY A 77 -7.25 5.28 -6.62
N LEU A 78 -6.91 4.02 -6.93
CA LEU A 78 -7.68 3.21 -7.86
C LEU A 78 -9.12 3.02 -7.39
N GLY A 79 -9.37 2.86 -6.08
CA GLY A 79 -10.72 2.78 -5.55
C GLY A 79 -11.54 4.05 -5.82
N SER A 80 -10.93 5.24 -5.71
CA SER A 80 -11.58 6.51 -6.08
C SER A 80 -11.84 6.61 -7.58
N LEU A 81 -10.91 6.17 -8.43
CA LEU A 81 -11.12 6.12 -9.88
C LEU A 81 -12.30 5.21 -10.24
N LEU A 82 -12.41 4.04 -9.59
CA LEU A 82 -13.50 3.09 -9.80
C LEU A 82 -14.86 3.63 -9.34
N LEU A 83 -14.89 4.58 -8.41
CA LEU A 83 -16.10 5.26 -7.98
C LEU A 83 -16.61 6.23 -9.06
N LEU A 84 -15.69 6.92 -9.75
CA LEU A 84 -15.98 8.07 -10.60
C LEU A 84 -16.04 7.74 -12.11
N THR A 85 -15.52 6.58 -12.52
CA THR A 85 -15.38 6.24 -13.95
C THR A 85 -16.28 5.11 -14.41
N SER A 86 -16.41 4.97 -15.74
CA SER A 86 -17.17 3.88 -16.34
C SER A 86 -16.54 2.50 -16.05
N PRO A 87 -17.34 1.41 -16.03
CA PRO A 87 -16.84 0.06 -15.75
C PRO A 87 -15.73 -0.43 -16.69
N ARG A 88 -15.68 0.07 -17.93
CA ARG A 88 -14.65 -0.29 -18.91
C ARG A 88 -13.28 0.28 -18.51
N VAL A 89 -13.25 1.58 -18.23
CA VAL A 89 -12.03 2.28 -17.77
C VAL A 89 -11.55 1.69 -16.45
N GLY A 90 -12.48 1.44 -15.52
CA GLY A 90 -12.17 0.81 -14.24
C GLY A 90 -11.51 -0.56 -14.38
N ARG A 91 -12.00 -1.42 -15.27
CA ARG A 91 -11.40 -2.75 -15.51
C ARG A 91 -9.98 -2.65 -16.05
N ILE A 92 -9.73 -1.74 -17.00
CA ILE A 92 -8.41 -1.50 -17.56
C ILE A 92 -7.46 -1.02 -16.45
N ALA A 93 -7.91 -0.06 -15.63
CA ALA A 93 -7.12 0.48 -14.53
C ALA A 93 -6.76 -0.59 -13.48
N ILE A 94 -7.68 -1.51 -13.16
CA ILE A 94 -7.39 -2.66 -12.30
C ILE A 94 -6.30 -3.55 -12.92
N VAL A 95 -6.43 -3.91 -14.19
CA VAL A 95 -5.43 -4.77 -14.87
C VAL A 95 -4.05 -4.10 -14.85
N VAL A 96 -3.98 -2.81 -15.18
CA VAL A 96 -2.74 -2.04 -15.13
C VAL A 96 -2.15 -2.04 -13.72
N MET A 97 -2.96 -1.78 -12.69
CA MET A 97 -2.50 -1.76 -11.30
C MET A 97 -2.04 -3.13 -10.80
N VAL A 98 -2.68 -4.22 -11.24
CA VAL A 98 -2.22 -5.59 -10.97
C VAL A 98 -0.86 -5.84 -11.59
N VAL A 99 -0.66 -5.45 -12.86
CA VAL A 99 0.65 -5.59 -13.54
C VAL A 99 1.73 -4.78 -12.81
N VAL A 100 1.43 -3.53 -12.45
CA VAL A 100 2.35 -2.70 -11.64
C VAL A 100 2.65 -3.34 -10.29
N SER A 101 1.65 -3.96 -9.65
CA SER A 101 1.82 -4.66 -8.36
C SER A 101 2.72 -5.89 -8.47
N VAL A 102 2.61 -6.66 -9.56
CA VAL A 102 3.49 -7.80 -9.82
C VAL A 102 4.92 -7.33 -10.09
N ILE A 103 5.10 -6.31 -10.93
CA ILE A 103 6.43 -5.73 -11.20
C ILE A 103 7.07 -5.21 -9.90
N ALA A 104 6.31 -4.49 -9.09
CA ALA A 104 6.73 -3.98 -7.79
C ALA A 104 7.11 -5.10 -6.82
N LEU A 105 6.30 -6.16 -6.73
CA LEU A 105 6.59 -7.33 -5.90
C LEU A 105 7.90 -7.99 -6.32
N VAL A 106 8.09 -8.25 -7.62
CA VAL A 106 9.34 -8.82 -8.16
C VAL A 106 10.52 -7.90 -7.86
N ALA A 107 10.39 -6.60 -8.13
CA ALA A 107 11.45 -5.62 -7.87
C ALA A 107 11.85 -5.60 -6.39
N VAL A 108 10.88 -5.66 -5.46
CA VAL A 108 11.16 -5.66 -4.02
C VAL A 108 11.80 -6.99 -3.57
N ILE A 109 11.34 -8.14 -4.06
CA ILE A 109 11.90 -9.45 -3.70
C ILE A 109 13.39 -9.51 -4.04
N PHE A 110 13.74 -9.08 -5.26
CA PHE A 110 15.11 -9.13 -5.78
C PHE A 110 15.98 -7.91 -5.42
N ALA A 111 15.40 -6.86 -4.84
CA ALA A 111 16.17 -5.70 -4.40
C ALA A 111 17.07 -6.06 -3.21
N HIS A 112 18.26 -5.46 -3.23
CA HIS A 112 19.18 -5.52 -2.10
C HIS A 112 18.79 -4.46 -1.07
N THR A 113 18.91 -4.79 0.21
CA THR A 113 18.77 -3.82 1.30
C THR A 113 20.11 -3.46 1.89
N ASN A 114 20.27 -2.18 2.24
CA ASN A 114 21.45 -1.71 2.93
C ASN A 114 21.35 -1.98 4.44
N HIS A 115 22.08 -2.99 4.90
CA HIS A 115 22.10 -3.43 6.30
C HIS A 115 22.51 -2.34 7.28
N GLU A 116 23.37 -1.39 6.89
CA GLU A 116 23.77 -0.28 7.74
C GLU A 116 22.60 0.69 7.97
N LEU A 117 21.81 0.96 6.93
CA LEU A 117 20.63 1.82 7.06
C LEU A 117 19.49 1.16 7.85
N LEU A 118 19.39 -0.17 7.82
CA LEU A 118 18.42 -0.93 8.60
C LEU A 118 18.69 -0.91 10.11
N LYS A 119 19.91 -0.59 10.55
CA LYS A 119 20.20 -0.43 12.00
C LYS A 119 19.48 0.77 12.62
N SER A 120 19.06 1.74 11.80
CA SER A 120 18.31 2.89 12.26
C SER A 120 16.86 2.52 12.60
N GLN A 121 16.27 3.20 13.59
CA GLN A 121 14.86 3.00 13.95
C GLN A 121 13.91 3.36 12.79
N VAL A 122 14.30 4.33 11.96
CA VAL A 122 13.57 4.75 10.76
C VAL A 122 14.55 4.68 9.59
N PRO A 123 14.56 3.57 8.82
CA PRO A 123 15.45 3.40 7.69
C PRO A 123 15.34 4.55 6.69
N ALA A 124 16.47 5.17 6.39
CA ALA A 124 16.53 6.31 5.49
C ALA A 124 16.23 5.91 4.03
N ARG A 125 15.98 6.92 3.19
CA ARG A 125 15.89 6.73 1.74
C ARG A 125 17.17 6.08 1.23
N GLY A 126 17.03 5.06 0.36
CA GLY A 126 18.15 4.26 -0.12
C GLY A 126 18.41 2.98 0.68
N ALA A 127 17.59 2.67 1.69
CA ALA A 127 17.67 1.39 2.40
C ALA A 127 17.28 0.16 1.54
N ILE A 128 16.67 0.37 0.36
CA ILE A 128 16.36 -0.68 -0.61
C ILE A 128 16.58 -0.17 -2.04
N ASP A 129 17.17 -1.01 -2.88
CA ASP A 129 17.53 -0.71 -4.26
C ASP A 129 16.36 -0.97 -5.24
N VAL A 130 15.21 -0.38 -4.97
CA VAL A 130 14.06 -0.40 -5.89
C VAL A 130 14.08 0.87 -6.76
N PRO A 131 13.88 0.76 -8.08
CA PRO A 131 13.81 1.94 -8.95
C PRO A 131 12.78 2.95 -8.46
N ALA A 132 13.22 4.18 -8.19
CA ALA A 132 12.39 5.25 -7.63
C ALA A 132 11.20 5.65 -8.51
N VAL A 133 11.22 5.26 -9.80
CA VAL A 133 10.10 5.45 -10.72
C VAL A 133 8.85 4.67 -10.31
N LEU A 134 9.00 3.49 -9.69
CA LEU A 134 7.86 2.68 -9.25
C LEU A 134 7.03 3.39 -8.16
N PRO A 135 7.62 3.79 -7.00
CA PRO A 135 6.87 4.54 -6.00
C PRO A 135 6.45 5.91 -6.50
N LEU A 136 7.19 6.55 -7.42
CA LEU A 136 6.74 7.80 -8.02
C LEU A 136 5.41 7.61 -8.76
N ILE A 137 5.30 6.61 -9.63
CA ILE A 137 4.09 6.36 -10.43
C ILE A 137 2.91 6.00 -9.51
N THR A 138 3.11 5.07 -8.57
CA THR A 138 2.02 4.60 -7.72
C THR A 138 1.57 5.65 -6.72
N ASN A 139 2.50 6.36 -6.08
CA ASN A 139 2.14 7.38 -5.09
C ASN A 139 1.61 8.65 -5.76
N LEU A 140 2.23 9.15 -6.84
CA LEU A 140 1.74 10.35 -7.53
C LEU A 140 0.39 10.08 -8.19
N GLY A 141 0.30 8.99 -8.97
CA GLY A 141 -0.94 8.60 -9.63
C GLY A 141 -2.06 8.33 -8.61
N GLY A 142 -1.78 7.56 -7.57
CA GLY A 142 -2.73 7.30 -6.49
C GLY A 142 -3.18 8.57 -5.76
N SER A 143 -2.25 9.47 -5.42
CA SER A 143 -2.58 10.73 -4.73
C SER A 143 -3.42 11.66 -5.59
N LEU A 144 -3.10 11.80 -6.88
CA LEU A 144 -3.90 12.60 -7.80
C LEU A 144 -5.33 12.07 -7.93
N LEU A 145 -5.50 10.74 -7.94
CA LEU A 145 -6.82 10.11 -7.97
C LEU A 145 -7.58 10.27 -6.66
N LEU A 146 -6.90 10.23 -5.51
CA LEU A 146 -7.51 10.47 -4.22
C LEU A 146 -7.95 11.92 -4.07
N ILE A 147 -7.05 12.87 -4.31
CA ILE A 147 -7.31 14.31 -4.16
C ILE A 147 -8.32 14.76 -5.20
N GLY A 148 -8.10 14.44 -6.47
CA GLY A 148 -9.01 14.78 -7.56
C GLY A 148 -10.37 14.12 -7.37
N GLY A 149 -10.40 12.87 -6.88
CA GLY A 149 -11.65 12.19 -6.58
C GLY A 149 -12.42 12.86 -5.44
N ALA A 150 -11.74 13.21 -4.35
CA ALA A 150 -12.36 13.91 -3.22
C ALA A 150 -12.85 15.32 -3.59
N ALA A 151 -12.13 16.05 -4.45
CA ALA A 151 -12.53 17.38 -4.90
C ALA A 151 -13.76 17.36 -5.84
N TRP A 152 -14.03 16.22 -6.48
CA TRP A 152 -15.16 16.04 -7.40
C TRP A 152 -16.39 15.40 -6.72
N SER A 153 -16.24 14.87 -5.50
CA SER A 153 -17.27 14.17 -4.73
C SER A 153 -18.14 15.14 -3.93
#